data_AF-A0A7J2KAD3-F1
#
_entry.id   AF-A0A7J2KAD3-F1
#
_cell.length_a   1.000
_cell.length_b   1.000
_cell.length_c   1.000
_cell.angle_alpha   90.00
_cell.angle_beta   90.00
_cell.angle_gamma   90.00
#
_symmetry.space_group_name_H-M   'P 1'
#
loop_
_entity.id
_entity.type
_entity.pdbx_description
1 polymer ?
#
loop_
_entity_poly.entity_id
_entity_poly.type
_entity_poly.pdbx_seq_one_letter_code
_entity_poly.pdbx_strand_id
1 'polypeptide(L)'
;MLFIKRKPLIKVLMKEVHRLFIASARIRSARNMIERIKGRKLDSVLIVTALAGIPVSSKDLASMNINAAIKDIEKTKAILEKVRKRIEKDYPHLYISRVKLLLEDIITVLEKAANSKENIDLMLELIDEASFMLRDLISELANNRILV
;
A
#
# COMPACT_ATOMS: atom_id res chain seq x y z
N MET A 1 -10.23 -26.36 -23.17
CA MET A 1 -9.38 -25.85 -22.08
C MET A 1 -9.14 -24.36 -22.32
N LEU A 2 -9.86 -23.47 -21.60
CA LEU A 2 -9.73 -22.02 -21.79
C LEU A 2 -8.40 -21.57 -21.18
N PHE A 3 -7.41 -21.27 -22.04
CA PHE A 3 -6.17 -20.62 -21.62
C PHE A 3 -6.50 -19.21 -21.15
N ILE A 4 -6.69 -19.03 -19.84
CA ILE A 4 -6.75 -17.70 -19.23
C ILE A 4 -5.36 -17.05 -19.45
N LYS A 5 -5.27 -16.11 -20.39
CA LYS A 5 -4.05 -15.30 -20.58
C LYS A 5 -3.69 -14.64 -19.26
N ARG A 6 -2.54 -15.03 -18.68
CA ARG A 6 -2.00 -14.40 -17.48
C ARG A 6 -1.79 -12.91 -17.74
N LYS A 7 -2.16 -12.04 -16.79
CA LYS A 7 -1.94 -10.60 -16.93
C LYS A 7 -0.43 -10.29 -16.98
N PRO A 8 0.00 -9.30 -17.79
CA PRO A 8 1.38 -8.85 -17.82
C PRO A 8 1.85 -8.41 -16.42
N LEU A 9 3.09 -8.76 -16.05
CA LEU A 9 3.64 -8.48 -14.72
C LEU A 9 3.65 -6.97 -14.44
N ILE A 10 4.09 -6.17 -15.41
CA ILE A 10 4.11 -4.69 -15.32
C ILE A 10 2.71 -4.14 -15.00
N LYS A 11 1.65 -4.65 -15.66
CA LYS A 11 0.27 -4.23 -15.42
C LYS A 11 -0.22 -4.60 -14.02
N VAL A 12 0.26 -5.72 -13.46
CA VAL A 12 -0.03 -6.09 -12.07
C VAL A 12 0.66 -5.12 -11.11
N LEU A 13 1.94 -4.86 -11.29
CA LEU A 13 2.72 -3.97 -10.41
C LEU A 13 2.22 -2.52 -10.45
N MET A 14 1.83 -2.00 -11.62
CA MET A 14 1.23 -0.67 -11.76
C MET A 14 -0.08 -0.52 -10.96
N LYS A 15 -0.87 -1.59 -10.84
CA LYS A 15 -2.07 -1.57 -9.99
C LYS A 15 -1.71 -1.48 -8.52
N GLU A 16 -0.63 -2.11 -8.12
CA GLU A 16 -0.17 -2.06 -6.74
C GLU A 16 0.45 -0.70 -6.39
N VAL A 17 1.16 -0.04 -7.32
CA VAL A 17 1.55 1.38 -7.16
C VAL A 17 0.33 2.26 -6.89
N HIS A 18 -0.75 2.06 -7.67
CA HIS A 18 -1.99 2.82 -7.46
C HIS A 18 -2.67 2.48 -6.13
N ARG A 19 -2.62 1.21 -5.69
CA ARG A 19 -3.14 0.80 -4.39
C ARG A 19 -2.40 1.49 -3.24
N LEU A 20 -1.06 1.54 -3.31
CA LEU A 20 -0.24 2.23 -2.31
C LEU A 20 -0.50 3.75 -2.30
N PHE A 21 -0.74 4.36 -3.47
CA PHE A 21 -1.19 5.75 -3.54
C PHE A 21 -2.51 5.99 -2.79
N ILE A 22 -3.50 5.10 -2.97
CA ILE A 22 -4.78 5.19 -2.23
C ILE A 22 -4.55 4.99 -0.73
N ALA A 23 -3.70 4.05 -0.34
CA ALA A 23 -3.35 3.83 1.06
C ALA A 23 -2.73 5.09 1.69
N SER A 24 -1.74 5.69 1.03
CA SER A 24 -1.11 6.95 1.44
C SER A 24 -2.13 8.09 1.60
N ALA A 25 -3.06 8.23 0.65
CA ALA A 25 -4.14 9.23 0.73
C ALA A 25 -5.05 9.03 1.96
N ARG A 26 -5.41 7.78 2.29
CA ARG A 26 -6.20 7.46 3.49
C ARG A 26 -5.45 7.78 4.77
N ILE A 27 -4.15 7.47 4.85
CA ILE A 27 -3.34 7.79 6.02
C ILE A 27 -3.22 9.31 6.19
N ARG A 28 -3.00 10.08 5.12
CA ARG A 28 -3.01 11.56 5.18
C ARG A 28 -4.36 12.10 5.65
N SER A 29 -5.47 11.51 5.19
CA SER A 29 -6.81 11.87 5.66
C SER A 29 -6.99 11.61 7.16
N ALA A 30 -6.56 10.44 7.64
CA ALA A 30 -6.59 10.10 9.07
C ALA A 30 -5.75 11.06 9.92
N ARG A 31 -4.52 11.38 9.46
CA ARG A 31 -3.64 12.37 10.10
C ARG A 31 -4.34 13.72 10.26
N ASN A 32 -4.95 14.21 9.17
CA ASN A 32 -5.65 15.49 9.16
C ASN A 32 -6.86 15.49 10.10
N MET A 33 -7.60 14.38 10.19
CA MET A 33 -8.72 14.23 11.14
C MET A 33 -8.24 14.33 12.59
N ILE A 34 -7.16 13.62 12.94
CA ILE A 34 -6.57 13.61 14.28
C ILE A 34 -6.04 14.99 14.66
N GLU A 35 -5.28 15.64 13.79
CA GLU A 35 -4.73 16.96 14.05
C GLU A 35 -5.82 18.03 14.16
N ARG A 36 -6.91 17.91 13.38
CA ARG A 36 -8.02 18.87 13.43
C ARG A 36 -8.73 18.88 14.78
N ILE A 37 -8.87 17.73 15.44
CA ILE A 37 -9.53 17.62 16.75
C ILE A 37 -8.58 17.85 17.92
N LYS A 38 -7.26 17.84 17.69
CA LYS A 38 -6.26 18.04 18.72
C LYS A 38 -6.43 19.41 19.37
N GLY A 39 -6.53 19.43 20.69
CA GLY A 39 -6.76 20.66 21.47
C GLY A 39 -8.20 21.22 21.38
N ARG A 40 -9.13 20.57 20.67
CA ARG A 40 -10.54 20.96 20.68
C ARG A 40 -11.30 20.25 21.80
N LYS A 41 -12.17 20.99 22.49
CA LYS A 41 -13.06 20.44 23.52
C LYS A 41 -14.22 19.61 22.94
N LEU A 42 -14.59 19.86 21.68
CA LEU A 42 -15.72 19.24 21.01
C LEU A 42 -15.31 18.75 19.61
N ASP A 43 -15.71 17.52 19.30
CA ASP A 43 -15.57 16.93 17.97
C ASP A 43 -16.82 17.26 17.14
N SER A 44 -16.67 18.18 16.19
CA SER A 44 -17.79 18.60 15.33
C SER A 44 -18.33 17.46 14.47
N VAL A 45 -17.49 16.49 14.09
CA VAL A 45 -17.93 15.32 13.33
C VAL A 45 -18.82 14.45 14.19
N LEU A 46 -18.44 14.23 15.45
CA LEU A 46 -19.29 13.49 16.40
C LEU A 46 -20.65 14.16 16.59
N ILE A 47 -20.68 15.48 16.75
CA ILE A 47 -21.94 16.24 16.91
C ILE A 47 -22.83 16.07 15.67
N VAL A 48 -22.30 16.33 14.49
CA VAL A 48 -23.07 16.26 13.23
C VAL A 48 -23.57 14.86 12.96
N THR A 49 -22.74 13.85 13.17
CA THR A 49 -23.10 12.45 12.91
C THR A 49 -24.09 11.91 13.95
N ALA A 50 -23.99 12.35 15.21
CA ALA A 50 -25.00 12.07 16.23
C ALA A 50 -26.37 12.67 15.89
N LEU A 51 -26.42 13.90 15.36
CA LEU A 51 -27.67 14.51 14.88
C LEU A 51 -28.27 13.75 13.69
N ALA A 52 -27.43 13.11 12.88
CA ALA A 52 -27.86 12.21 11.80
C ALA A 52 -28.21 10.79 12.28
N GLY A 53 -28.16 10.51 13.58
CA GLY A 53 -28.52 9.21 14.18
C GLY A 53 -27.41 8.16 14.15
N ILE A 54 -26.17 8.51 13.78
CA ILE A 54 -25.04 7.58 13.67
C ILE A 54 -23.83 8.23 14.34
N PRO A 55 -23.70 8.21 15.68
CA PRO A 55 -22.62 8.92 16.37
C PRO A 55 -21.26 8.31 16.05
N VAL A 56 -20.45 9.00 15.24
CA VAL A 56 -19.10 8.57 14.85
C VAL A 56 -18.12 9.71 15.08
N SER A 57 -17.06 9.45 15.84
CA SER A 57 -16.03 10.47 16.08
C SER A 57 -15.04 10.58 14.93
N SER A 58 -14.35 11.71 14.85
CA SER A 58 -13.20 11.90 13.96
C SER A 58 -12.09 10.88 14.24
N LYS A 59 -11.95 10.41 15.49
CA LYS A 59 -11.00 9.33 15.84
C LYS A 59 -11.42 8.00 15.25
N ASP A 60 -12.71 7.68 15.28
CA ASP A 60 -13.24 6.45 14.70
C ASP A 60 -13.02 6.44 13.18
N LEU A 61 -13.35 7.54 12.50
CA LEU A 61 -13.09 7.69 11.07
C LEU A 61 -11.61 7.62 10.71
N ALA A 62 -10.74 8.23 11.52
CA ALA A 62 -9.29 8.13 11.34
C ALA A 62 -8.83 6.67 11.47
N SER A 63 -9.27 5.96 12.51
CA SER A 63 -8.96 4.54 12.72
C SER A 63 -9.44 3.67 11.56
N MET A 64 -10.66 3.91 11.05
CA MET A 64 -11.19 3.22 9.86
C MET A 64 -10.29 3.42 8.63
N ASN A 65 -9.85 4.66 8.37
CA ASN A 65 -8.94 4.97 7.26
C ASN A 65 -7.60 4.26 7.42
N ILE A 66 -7.02 4.26 8.63
CA ILE A 66 -5.76 3.57 8.92
C ILE A 66 -5.90 2.06 8.70
N ASN A 67 -6.95 1.43 9.26
CA ASN A 67 -7.18 0.00 9.08
C ASN A 67 -7.42 -0.38 7.61
N ALA A 68 -8.13 0.46 6.86
CA ALA A 68 -8.35 0.25 5.43
C ALA A 68 -7.06 0.38 4.61
N ALA A 69 -6.17 1.31 4.97
CA ALA A 69 -4.85 1.44 4.35
C ALA A 69 -3.95 0.24 4.66
N ILE A 70 -3.89 -0.23 5.92
CA ILE A 70 -3.15 -1.44 6.32
C ILE A 70 -3.59 -2.64 5.48
N LYS A 71 -4.90 -2.84 5.32
CA LYS A 71 -5.45 -3.93 4.48
C LYS A 71 -5.00 -3.83 3.03
N ASP A 72 -4.82 -2.64 2.49
CA ASP A 72 -4.30 -2.43 1.14
C ASP A 72 -2.79 -2.66 1.04
N ILE A 73 -2.02 -2.31 2.08
CA ILE A 73 -0.59 -2.64 2.20
C ILE A 73 -0.39 -4.17 2.24
N GLU A 74 -1.14 -4.87 3.09
CA GLU A 74 -1.07 -6.34 3.20
C GLU A 74 -1.43 -7.03 1.88
N LYS A 75 -2.46 -6.54 1.18
CA LYS A 75 -2.82 -7.03 -0.16
C LYS A 75 -1.68 -6.81 -1.16
N THR A 76 -1.04 -5.64 -1.13
CA THR A 76 0.11 -5.35 -2.00
C THR A 76 1.23 -6.35 -1.73
N LYS A 77 1.61 -6.53 -0.46
CA LYS A 77 2.62 -7.52 -0.02
C LYS A 77 2.29 -8.92 -0.55
N ALA A 78 1.05 -9.40 -0.35
CA ALA A 78 0.63 -10.71 -0.82
C ALA A 78 0.68 -10.87 -2.36
N ILE A 79 0.47 -9.79 -3.11
CA ILE A 79 0.60 -9.79 -4.57
C ILE A 79 2.07 -9.79 -4.99
N LEU A 80 2.93 -9.02 -4.33
CA LEU A 80 4.37 -9.03 -4.60
C LEU A 80 5.00 -10.39 -4.30
N GLU A 81 4.54 -11.07 -3.26
CA GLU A 81 4.93 -12.46 -2.99
C GLU A 81 4.57 -13.43 -4.13
N LYS A 82 3.39 -13.25 -4.74
CA LYS A 82 2.99 -14.02 -5.92
C LYS A 82 3.82 -13.64 -7.15
N VAL A 83 4.18 -12.37 -7.29
CA VAL A 83 5.07 -11.89 -8.37
C VAL A 83 6.47 -12.50 -8.21
N ARG A 84 7.01 -12.51 -6.99
CA ARG A 84 8.29 -13.13 -6.65
C ARG A 84 8.34 -14.59 -7.10
N LYS A 85 7.38 -15.40 -6.65
CA LYS A 85 7.25 -16.82 -7.05
C LYS A 85 7.09 -17.01 -8.55
N ARG A 86 6.39 -16.07 -9.22
CA ARG A 86 6.21 -16.13 -10.67
C ARG A 86 7.51 -15.82 -11.41
N ILE A 87 8.28 -14.82 -10.97
CA ILE A 87 9.57 -14.47 -11.58
C ILE A 87 10.57 -15.60 -11.37
N GLU A 88 10.64 -16.16 -10.16
CA GLU A 88 11.49 -17.33 -9.85
C GLU A 88 11.21 -18.51 -10.78
N LYS A 89 9.93 -18.79 -11.05
CA LYS A 89 9.51 -19.91 -11.91
C LYS A 89 9.67 -19.63 -13.40
N ASP A 90 9.12 -18.50 -13.86
CA ASP A 90 8.96 -18.21 -15.29
C ASP A 90 10.24 -17.53 -15.86
N TYR A 91 11.06 -16.89 -15.01
CA TYR A 91 12.25 -16.12 -15.40
C TYR A 91 13.42 -16.30 -14.41
N PRO A 92 13.91 -17.52 -14.17
CA PRO A 92 14.92 -17.81 -13.13
C PRO A 92 16.23 -17.03 -13.32
N HIS A 93 16.63 -16.74 -14.56
CA HIS A 93 17.81 -15.93 -14.88
C HIS A 93 17.73 -14.48 -14.36
N LEU A 94 16.53 -13.95 -14.14
CA LEU A 94 16.29 -12.62 -13.57
C LEU A 94 16.10 -12.67 -12.05
N TYR A 95 15.81 -13.85 -11.50
CA TYR A 95 15.66 -14.05 -10.06
C TYR A 95 17.01 -14.04 -9.30
N ILE A 96 18.14 -14.11 -10.02
CA ILE A 96 19.50 -14.05 -9.46
C ILE A 96 20.04 -12.60 -9.45
N SER A 97 19.23 -11.62 -9.88
CA SER A 97 19.66 -10.23 -10.07
C SER A 97 19.04 -9.26 -9.06
N ARG A 98 19.27 -7.96 -9.29
CA ARG A 98 18.68 -6.80 -8.59
C ARG A 98 17.15 -6.92 -8.39
N VAL A 99 16.44 -7.61 -9.27
CA VAL A 99 14.98 -7.83 -9.18
C VAL A 99 14.57 -8.55 -7.89
N LYS A 100 15.34 -9.57 -7.48
CA LYS A 100 15.05 -10.32 -6.26
C LYS A 100 15.23 -9.45 -5.02
N LEU A 101 16.37 -8.74 -4.94
CA LEU A 101 16.68 -7.84 -3.84
C LEU A 101 15.60 -6.76 -3.70
N LEU A 102 15.24 -6.10 -4.81
CA LEU A 102 14.16 -5.10 -4.81
C LEU A 102 12.83 -5.66 -4.30
N LEU A 103 12.45 -6.87 -4.72
CA LEU A 103 11.21 -7.50 -4.24
C LEU A 103 11.25 -7.77 -2.73
N GLU A 104 12.36 -8.31 -2.22
CA GLU A 104 12.55 -8.60 -0.80
C GLU A 104 12.54 -7.31 0.05
N ASP A 105 13.21 -6.26 -0.43
CA ASP A 105 13.25 -4.95 0.21
C ASP A 105 11.85 -4.30 0.25
N ILE A 106 11.13 -4.29 -0.88
CA ILE A 106 9.76 -3.75 -0.93
C ILE A 106 8.84 -4.50 0.04
N ILE A 107 8.90 -5.84 0.06
CA ILE A 107 8.08 -6.66 0.96
C ILE A 107 8.39 -6.33 2.42
N THR A 108 9.67 -6.17 2.76
CA THR A 108 10.13 -5.82 4.11
C THR A 108 9.64 -4.43 4.52
N VAL A 109 9.74 -3.43 3.64
CA VAL A 109 9.26 -2.06 3.91
C VAL A 109 7.73 -2.04 4.08
N LEU A 110 6.98 -2.78 3.25
CA LEU A 110 5.53 -2.90 3.40
C LEU A 110 5.13 -3.58 4.71
N GLU A 111 5.90 -4.57 5.18
CA GLU A 111 5.68 -5.20 6.48
C GLU A 111 5.93 -4.24 7.64
N LYS A 112 7.02 -3.46 7.59
CA LYS A 112 7.27 -2.38 8.55
C LYS A 112 6.14 -1.34 8.52
N ALA A 113 5.66 -0.95 7.34
CA ALA A 113 4.57 0.00 7.19
C ALA A 113 3.28 -0.53 7.86
N ALA A 114 2.88 -1.77 7.59
CA ALA A 114 1.69 -2.38 8.18
C ALA A 114 1.74 -2.44 9.72
N ASN A 115 2.94 -2.63 10.28
CA ASN A 115 3.18 -2.70 11.73
C ASN A 115 3.35 -1.32 12.40
N SER A 116 3.43 -0.23 11.62
CA SER A 116 3.66 1.13 12.15
C SER A 116 2.35 1.88 12.47
N LYS A 117 1.29 1.17 12.86
CA LYS A 117 -0.06 1.73 13.07
C LYS A 117 -0.10 2.91 14.05
N GLU A 118 0.78 2.91 15.04
CA GLU A 118 0.86 3.94 16.08
C GLU A 118 1.66 5.17 15.64
N ASN A 119 2.44 5.06 14.58
CA ASN A 119 3.26 6.15 14.03
C ASN A 119 2.85 6.44 12.59
N ILE A 120 1.85 7.33 12.45
CA ILE A 120 1.26 7.71 11.17
C ILE A 120 2.28 8.31 10.21
N ASP A 121 3.21 9.13 10.70
CA ASP A 121 4.22 9.77 9.86
C ASP A 121 5.23 8.74 9.34
N LEU A 122 5.71 7.83 10.20
CA LEU A 122 6.55 6.70 9.77
C LEU A 122 5.83 5.79 8.78
N MET A 123 4.54 5.50 9.01
CA MET A 123 3.75 4.70 8.08
C MET A 123 3.66 5.37 6.70
N LEU A 124 3.50 6.70 6.63
CA LEU A 124 3.49 7.44 5.36
C LEU A 124 4.84 7.36 4.65
N GLU A 125 5.94 7.60 5.38
CA GLU A 125 7.30 7.52 4.83
C GLU A 125 7.57 6.15 4.21
N LEU A 126 7.24 5.06 4.93
CA LEU A 126 7.44 3.70 4.44
C LEU A 126 6.54 3.36 3.23
N ILE A 127 5.31 3.87 3.17
CA ILE A 127 4.44 3.67 1.99
C ILE A 127 5.01 4.39 0.76
N ASP A 128 5.50 5.62 0.95
CA ASP A 128 6.08 6.43 -0.12
C ASP A 128 7.41 5.79 -0.61
N GLU A 129 8.25 5.28 0.30
CA GLU A 129 9.46 4.50 0.01
C GLU A 129 9.13 3.23 -0.79
N ALA A 130 8.17 2.43 -0.32
CA ALA A 130 7.73 1.22 -1.02
C ALA A 130 7.18 1.53 -2.42
N SER A 131 6.45 2.65 -2.56
CA SER A 131 5.92 3.11 -3.85
C SER A 131 7.02 3.50 -4.83
N PHE A 132 8.08 4.14 -4.34
CA PHE A 132 9.26 4.49 -5.14
C PHE A 132 9.99 3.23 -5.60
N MET A 133 10.36 2.33 -4.67
CA MET A 133 11.03 1.07 -4.99
C MET A 133 10.21 0.20 -5.95
N LEU A 134 8.88 0.21 -5.84
CA LEU A 134 8.00 -0.53 -6.75
C LEU A 134 8.05 0.02 -8.18
N ARG A 135 8.24 1.34 -8.36
CA ARG A 135 8.45 1.96 -9.68
C ARG A 135 9.83 1.64 -10.24
N ASP A 136 10.85 1.56 -9.40
CA ASP A 136 12.18 1.12 -9.79
C ASP A 136 12.15 -0.34 -10.26
N LEU A 137 11.45 -1.21 -9.52
CA LEU A 137 11.21 -2.60 -9.94
C LEU A 137 10.52 -2.66 -11.30
N ILE A 138 9.48 -1.86 -11.52
CA ILE A 138 8.78 -1.81 -12.82
C ILE A 138 9.76 -1.42 -13.95
N SER A 139 10.60 -0.42 -13.71
CA SER A 139 11.59 0.06 -14.67
C SER A 139 12.64 -1.01 -14.99
N GLU A 140 13.12 -1.71 -13.96
CA GLU A 140 14.07 -2.82 -14.12
C GLU A 140 13.46 -3.97 -14.95
N LEU A 141 12.23 -4.38 -14.65
CA LEU A 141 11.55 -5.45 -15.40
C LEU A 141 11.27 -5.05 -16.86
N ALA A 142 10.97 -3.77 -17.11
CA ALA A 142 10.77 -3.24 -18.46
C ALA A 142 12.09 -3.24 -19.26
N ASN A 143 13.20 -2.82 -18.66
CA ASN A 143 14.53 -2.81 -19.28
C ASN A 143 15.01 -4.23 -19.63
N ASN A 144 14.70 -5.21 -18.79
CA ASN A 144 15.00 -6.62 -19.01
C ASN A 144 14.02 -7.32 -19.99
N ARG A 145 13.16 -6.57 -20.69
CA ARG A 145 12.15 -7.06 -21.64
C ARG A 145 11.25 -8.17 -21.06
N ILE A 146 10.95 -8.12 -19.76
CA ILE A 146 9.89 -8.96 -19.18
C ILE A 146 8.53 -8.42 -19.63
N LEU A 147 8.19 -8.83 -20.85
CA LEU A 147 7.00 -8.63 -21.68
C LEU A 147 5.87 -7.72 -21.14
N VAL A 148 5.61 -6.68 -21.95
CA VAL A 148 4.29 -6.10 -22.26
C VAL A 148 3.21 -7.17 -22.41
#